data_AF-A0A3P6FS25-F1
#
_entry.id   AF-A0A3P6FS25-F1
#
_cell.length_a   1.000
_cell.length_b   1.000
_cell.length_c   1.000
_cell.angle_alpha   90.00
_cell.angle_beta   90.00
_cell.angle_gamma   90.00
#
_symmetry.space_group_name_H-M   'P 1'
#
loop_
_entity.id
_entity.type
_entity.pdbx_description
1 polymer ?
#
loop_
_entity_poly.entity_id
_entity_poly.type
_entity_poly.pdbx_seq_one_letter_code
_entity_poly.pdbx_strand_id
1 'polypeptide(L)'
;MKDLTMVSRGEDLPLERLISRPHEYLLSVKGWSDSTNKIVGIKFITNTKTSECYGFEKTPGEEGTDISLEVKDKKIAGFHGFADSQVNSLGAYFAPVAS
;
A
#
# COMPACT_ATOMS: atom_id res chain seq x y z
N MET A 1 -16.75 7.81 -5.76
CA MET A 1 -15.37 7.48 -5.33
C MET A 1 -14.99 6.27 -6.17
N LYS A 2 -14.01 6.36 -7.07
CA LYS A 2 -13.59 5.19 -7.85
C LYS A 2 -12.75 4.32 -6.93
N ASP A 3 -13.12 3.06 -6.78
CA ASP A 3 -12.33 2.09 -6.04
C ASP A 3 -10.94 2.01 -6.69
N LEU A 4 -9.90 2.09 -5.87
CA LEU A 4 -8.52 1.99 -6.33
C LEU A 4 -8.25 0.50 -6.62
N THR A 5 -8.51 0.05 -7.85
CA THR A 5 -8.20 -1.32 -8.28
C THR A 5 -6.72 -1.42 -8.59
N MET A 6 -5.94 -1.93 -7.64
CA MET A 6 -4.55 -2.30 -7.86
C MET A 6 -4.51 -3.72 -8.44
N VAL A 7 -4.27 -3.83 -9.75
CA VAL A 7 -4.23 -5.13 -10.46
C VAL A 7 -2.91 -5.83 -10.15
N SER A 8 -2.96 -6.99 -9.49
CA SER A 8 -1.84 -7.93 -9.44
C SER A 8 -1.90 -8.83 -10.68
N ARG A 9 -0.75 -9.23 -11.25
CA ARG A 9 -0.74 -10.20 -12.36
C ARG A 9 -1.24 -11.55 -11.85
N GLY A 10 -2.55 -11.79 -11.98
CA GLY A 10 -3.13 -13.14 -11.96
C GLY A 10 -4.37 -13.32 -11.10
N GLU A 11 -4.61 -12.50 -10.08
CA GLU A 11 -5.84 -12.58 -9.28
C GLU A 11 -6.25 -11.16 -8.87
N ASP A 12 -7.40 -10.70 -9.37
CA ASP A 12 -8.11 -9.52 -8.86
C ASP A 12 -8.65 -9.88 -7.46
N LEU A 13 -7.82 -9.73 -6.43
CA LEU A 13 -8.28 -9.84 -5.06
C LEU A 13 -8.78 -8.48 -4.61
N PRO A 14 -10.09 -8.30 -4.36
CA PRO A 14 -10.60 -7.04 -3.83
C PRO A 14 -9.98 -6.78 -2.45
N LEU A 15 -9.76 -5.49 -2.13
CA LEU A 15 -9.11 -5.05 -0.88
C LEU A 15 -9.79 -5.63 0.37
N GLU A 16 -11.08 -5.95 0.25
CA GLU A 16 -11.94 -6.60 1.25
C GLU A 16 -11.39 -7.97 1.70
N ARG A 17 -10.69 -8.71 0.82
CA ARG A 17 -10.05 -9.98 1.17
C ARG A 17 -8.68 -9.79 1.82
N LEU A 18 -8.09 -8.60 1.75
CA LEU A 18 -6.83 -8.31 2.41
C LEU A 18 -7.03 -8.10 3.92
N ILE A 19 -8.18 -7.55 4.32
CA ILE A 19 -8.61 -7.38 5.71
C ILE A 19 -9.78 -8.34 5.97
N SER A 20 -9.46 -9.63 5.98
CA SER A 20 -10.46 -10.72 5.89
C SER A 20 -11.03 -11.16 7.24
N ARG A 21 -10.57 -10.58 8.35
CA ARG A 21 -10.86 -11.08 9.69
C ARG A 21 -11.22 -9.94 10.64
N PRO A 22 -12.20 -10.13 11.54
CA PRO A 22 -12.28 -9.28 12.71
C PRO A 22 -10.92 -9.32 13.40
N HIS A 23 -10.38 -8.16 13.79
CA HIS A 23 -9.04 -7.96 14.37
C HIS A 23 -7.85 -7.86 13.39
N GLU A 24 -8.02 -8.06 12.08
CA GLU A 24 -6.97 -7.70 11.11
C GLU A 24 -7.04 -6.19 10.81
N TYR A 25 -5.90 -5.51 10.84
CA TYR A 25 -5.81 -4.10 10.50
C TYR A 25 -4.46 -3.77 9.88
N LEU A 26 -4.45 -2.73 9.05
CA LEU A 26 -3.29 -2.32 8.31
C LEU A 26 -2.33 -1.51 9.20
N LEU A 27 -1.07 -1.91 9.25
CA LEU A 27 -0.01 -1.25 10.02
C LEU A 27 0.84 -0.34 9.14
N SER A 28 1.20 -0.83 7.96
CA SER A 28 2.19 -0.18 7.10
C SER A 28 1.87 -0.43 5.63
N VAL A 29 2.25 0.54 4.79
CA VAL A 29 2.39 0.35 3.35
C VAL A 29 3.83 0.62 3.00
N LYS A 30 4.47 -0.35 2.36
CA LYS A 30 5.77 -0.16 1.73
C LYS A 30 5.59 -0.12 0.23
N GLY A 31 6.39 0.66 -0.47
CA GLY A 31 6.34 0.72 -1.91
C GLY A 31 7.58 1.37 -2.48
N TRP A 32 7.54 1.61 -3.77
CA TRP A 32 8.57 2.38 -4.45
C TRP A 32 8.01 3.09 -5.68
N SER A 33 8.67 4.17 -6.02
CA SER A 33 8.45 4.93 -7.25
C SER A 33 9.61 4.75 -8.21
N ASP A 34 9.31 4.75 -9.50
CA ASP A 34 10.33 4.77 -10.54
C ASP A 34 10.99 6.16 -10.66
N SER A 35 11.93 6.31 -11.60
CA SER A 35 12.63 7.58 -11.85
C SER A 35 11.72 8.72 -12.33
N THR A 36 10.46 8.43 -12.69
CA THR A 36 9.44 9.44 -13.06
C THR A 36 8.55 9.84 -11.88
N ASN A 37 8.87 9.38 -10.66
CA ASN A 37 8.10 9.57 -9.43
C ASN A 37 6.68 8.98 -9.49
N LYS A 38 6.50 7.91 -10.26
CA LYS A 38 5.24 7.16 -10.31
C LYS A 38 5.35 5.94 -9.41
N ILE A 39 4.36 5.72 -8.55
CA ILE A 39 4.33 4.55 -7.68
C ILE A 39 4.05 3.33 -8.55
N VAL A 40 5.02 2.42 -8.61
CA VAL A 40 4.99 1.26 -9.51
C VAL A 40 4.88 -0.06 -8.75
N GLY A 41 5.14 -0.07 -7.44
CA GLY A 41 5.00 -1.26 -6.60
C GLY A 41 4.63 -0.92 -5.16
N ILE A 42 3.70 -1.68 -4.57
CA ILE A 42 3.30 -1.55 -3.16
C ILE A 42 3.08 -2.91 -2.49
N LYS A 43 3.36 -2.97 -1.19
CA LYS A 43 3.09 -4.09 -0.28
C LYS A 43 2.34 -3.57 0.93
N PHE A 44 1.29 -4.28 1.31
CA PHE A 44 0.50 -3.98 2.49
C PHE A 44 0.94 -4.89 3.64
N ILE A 45 1.16 -4.30 4.80
CA ILE A 45 1.57 -5.01 6.01
C ILE A 45 0.49 -4.81 7.06
N THR A 46 -0.12 -5.90 7.47
CA THR A 46 -1.13 -5.93 8.54
C THR A 46 -0.50 -6.46 9.83
N ASN A 47 -1.25 -6.46 10.91
CA ASN A 47 -0.85 -7.11 12.17
C ASN A 47 -0.74 -8.65 12.08
N THR A 48 -1.21 -9.27 11.00
CA THR A 48 -1.22 -10.74 10.85
C THR A 48 -0.41 -11.26 9.66
N LYS A 49 -0.23 -10.45 8.62
CA LYS A 49 0.45 -10.87 7.38
C LYS A 49 0.99 -9.68 6.59
N THR A 50 1.93 -9.99 5.70
CA THR A 50 2.38 -9.10 4.63
C THR A 50 1.82 -9.62 3.30
N SER A 51 1.33 -8.73 2.45
CA SER A 51 0.87 -9.08 1.11
C SER A 51 2.03 -9.35 0.16
N GLU A 52 1.72 -10.01 -0.96
CA GLU A 52 2.56 -9.96 -2.15
C GLU A 52 2.73 -8.51 -2.65
N CYS A 53 3.70 -8.28 -3.52
CA CYS A 53 3.83 -7.00 -4.21
C CYS A 53 2.69 -6.83 -5.23
N TYR A 54 1.98 -5.72 -5.13
CA TYR A 54 1.09 -5.26 -6.18
C TYR A 54 1.86 -4.30 -7.08
N GLY A 55 1.94 -4.63 -8.37
CA GLY A 55 2.78 -3.92 -9.34
C GLY A 55 4.13 -4.60 -9.55
N PHE A 56 5.20 -3.82 -9.65
CA PHE A 56 6.56 -4.30 -9.90
C PHE A 56 7.35 -4.38 -8.60
N GLU A 57 8.16 -5.43 -8.43
CA GLU A 57 9.16 -5.46 -7.36
C GLU A 57 10.38 -4.65 -7.77
N LYS A 58 10.93 -3.88 -6.84
CA LYS A 58 12.16 -3.11 -7.06
C LYS A 58 13.35 -4.07 -7.15
N THR A 59 14.07 -4.05 -8.27
CA THR A 59 15.30 -4.83 -8.41
C THR A 59 16.51 -4.04 -7.90
N PRO A 60 17.54 -4.70 -7.32
CA PRO A 60 18.75 -4.00 -6.90
C PRO A 60 19.40 -3.25 -8.07
N GLY A 61 19.62 -1.95 -7.88
CA GLY A 61 20.20 -1.06 -8.91
C GLY A 61 19.17 -0.22 -9.67
N GLU A 62 17.86 -0.46 -9.51
CA GLU A 62 16.84 0.42 -10.07
C GLU A 62 16.82 1.78 -9.37
N GLU A 63 16.83 2.83 -10.19
CA GLU A 63 16.63 4.22 -9.78
C GLU A 63 15.18 4.46 -9.36
N GLY A 64 14.98 5.22 -8.30
CA GLY A 64 13.67 5.45 -7.73
C GLY A 64 13.73 5.75 -6.23
N THR A 65 12.56 5.95 -5.64
CA THR A 65 12.42 6.28 -4.22
C THR A 65 11.56 5.25 -3.50
N ASP A 66 12.07 4.70 -2.41
CA ASP A 66 11.32 3.83 -1.52
C ASP A 66 10.31 4.65 -0.71
N ILE A 67 9.12 4.08 -0.52
CA ILE A 67 7.99 4.69 0.19
C ILE A 67 7.69 3.81 1.41
N SER A 68 7.57 4.44 2.58
CA SER A 68 7.08 3.78 3.81
C SER A 68 6.05 4.68 4.47
N LEU A 69 4.84 4.16 4.65
CA LEU A 69 3.75 4.81 5.38
C LEU A 69 3.46 4.00 6.63
N GLU A 70 4.10 4.36 7.74
CA GLU A 70 3.92 3.69 9.02
C GLU A 70 4.11 4.66 10.19
N VAL A 71 3.33 4.47 11.24
CA VAL A 71 3.49 5.19 12.50
C VAL A 71 3.42 4.18 13.63
N LYS A 72 4.41 4.24 14.52
CA LYS A 72 4.49 3.34 15.68
C LYS A 72 3.19 3.39 16.49
N ASP A 73 2.72 2.21 16.91
CA ASP A 73 1.53 2.01 17.75
C ASP A 73 0.21 2.53 17.15
N LYS A 74 0.17 2.73 15.82
CA LYS A 74 -1.03 3.14 15.08
C LYS A 74 -1.33 2.19 13.93
N LYS A 75 -2.60 2.19 13.53
CA LYS A 75 -3.08 1.57 12.30
C LYS A 75 -3.39 2.61 11.25
N ILE A 76 -3.29 2.23 9.98
CA ILE A 76 -3.80 3.04 8.87
C ILE A 76 -5.33 2.96 8.89
N ALA A 77 -5.97 4.13 8.94
CA ALA A 77 -7.42 4.30 8.96
C ALA A 77 -7.99 4.73 7.61
N GLY A 78 -7.12 5.16 6.69
CA GLY A 78 -7.50 5.58 5.34
C GLY A 78 -6.30 6.15 4.58
N PHE A 79 -6.53 6.51 3.33
CA PHE A 79 -5.49 7.05 2.44
C PHE A 79 -5.94 8.38 1.82
N HIS A 80 -4.97 9.18 1.42
CA HIS A 80 -5.14 10.32 0.54
C HIS A 80 -4.02 10.32 -0.49
N GLY A 81 -4.14 11.11 -1.56
CA GLY A 81 -3.11 11.15 -2.58
C GLY A 81 -3.53 11.89 -3.83
N PHE A 82 -2.68 11.79 -4.83
CA PHE A 82 -2.90 12.34 -6.16
C PHE A 82 -2.58 11.29 -7.21
N ALA A 83 -3.50 11.13 -8.16
CA ALA A 83 -3.36 10.21 -9.28
C ALA A 83 -3.83 10.88 -10.57
N ASP A 84 -3.16 10.54 -11.66
CA ASP A 84 -3.61 10.79 -13.02
C ASP A 84 -3.99 9.46 -13.69
N SER A 85 -3.32 9.11 -14.79
CA SER A 85 -3.24 7.76 -15.34
C SER A 85 -2.61 6.74 -14.37
N GLN A 86 -1.80 7.20 -13.41
CA GLN A 86 -1.09 6.40 -12.41
C GLN A 86 -1.10 7.10 -11.05
N VAL A 87 -0.68 6.41 -9.98
CA VAL A 87 -0.55 7.00 -8.65
C VAL A 87 0.77 7.78 -8.56
N ASN A 88 0.68 9.09 -8.35
CA ASN A 88 1.85 9.97 -8.23
C ASN A 88 2.25 10.17 -6.76
N SER A 89 1.26 10.19 -5.86
CA SER A 89 1.52 10.34 -4.43
C SER A 89 0.50 9.57 -3.62
N LEU A 90 0.97 9.02 -2.51
CA LEU A 90 0.17 8.27 -1.55
C LEU A 90 0.54 8.72 -0.14
N GLY A 91 -0.45 9.11 0.63
CA GLY A 91 -0.37 9.39 2.06
C GLY A 91 -1.41 8.59 2.83
N ALA A 92 -1.23 8.51 4.14
CA ALA A 92 -2.07 7.70 5.02
C ALA A 92 -2.56 8.52 6.22
N TYR A 93 -3.82 8.29 6.59
CA TYR A 93 -4.38 8.72 7.87
C TYR A 93 -4.19 7.60 8.89
N PHE A 94 -3.80 7.97 10.11
CA PHE A 94 -3.50 7.01 11.18
C PHE A 94 -4.45 7.18 12.36
N ALA A 95 -4.84 6.05 12.95
CA ALA A 95 -5.61 6.00 14.19
C ALA A 95 -4.91 5.12 15.22
N PRO A 96 -5.15 5.32 16.54
CA PRO A 96 -4.68 4.39 17.55
C PRO A 96 -5.17 2.96 17.26
N VAL A 97 -4.32 1.98 17.57
CA VAL A 97 -4.80 0.61 17.74
C VAL A 97 -5.61 0.61 19.03
N ALA A 98 -6.93 0.44 18.94
CA ALA A 98 -7.77 0.29 20.12
C ALA A 98 -7.27 -0.93 20.91
N SER A 99 -7.08 -0.77 22.21
CA SER A 99 -6.72 -1.85 23.14
C SER A 99 -7.85 -2.85 23.31
#